data_AF-A0A975GHH8-F1
#
_entry.id   AF-A0A975GHH8-F1
#
_cell.length_a   1.000
_cell.length_b   1.000
_cell.length_c   1.000
_cell.angle_alpha   90.00
_cell.angle_beta   90.00
_cell.angle_gamma   90.00
#
_symmetry.space_group_name_H-M   'P 1'
#
loop_
_entity.id
_entity.type
_entity.pdbx_description
1 polymer ?
#
loop_
_entity_poly.entity_id
_entity_poly.type
_entity_poly.pdbx_seq_one_letter_code
_entity_poly.pdbx_strand_id
1 'polypeptide(L)' 'MAGKIKEIIDSVISKRSNGNPMVAKALETKFIIKGINPGDYSNNSEDDPLVIKKLEDIAKQLGVSL' A
#
# COMPACT_ATOMS: atom_id res chain seq x y z
N MET A 1 -14.73 5.46 -2.81
CA MET A 1 -14.83 5.06 -4.22
C MET A 1 -14.11 3.73 -4.26
N ALA A 2 -14.84 2.65 -4.02
CA ALA A 2 -14.27 1.39 -3.50
C ALA A 2 -13.00 0.95 -4.23
N GLY A 3 -12.03 0.44 -3.48
CA GLY A 3 -10.75 -0.04 -4.02
C GLY A 3 -9.60 0.96 -4.02
N LYS A 4 -9.80 2.22 -3.60
CA LYS A 4 -8.71 3.23 -3.56
C LYS A 4 -7.56 2.79 -2.65
N ILE A 5 -7.86 2.13 -1.54
CA ILE A 5 -6.83 1.55 -0.65
C ILE A 5 -5.93 0.57 -1.42
N LYS A 6 -6.54 -0.32 -2.21
CA LYS A 6 -5.82 -1.32 -3.00
C LYS A 6 -4.93 -0.66 -4.06
N GLU A 7 -5.46 0.33 -4.76
CA GLU A 7 -4.71 1.11 -5.75
C GLU A 7 -3.47 1.81 -5.15
N ILE A 8 -3.61 2.39 -3.96
CA ILE A 8 -2.49 3.06 -3.27
C ILE A 8 -1.42 2.03 -2.90
N ILE A 9 -1.81 0.90 -2.31
CA ILE A 9 -0.88 -0.16 -1.91
C ILE A 9 -0.12 -0.68 -3.13
N ASP A 10 -0.83 -1.01 -4.20
CA ASP A 10 -0.24 -1.54 -5.43
C ASP A 10 0.69 -0.51 -6.10
N SER A 11 0.32 0.77 -6.07
CA SER A 11 1.16 1.86 -6.57
C SER A 11 2.47 2.00 -5.79
N VAL A 12 2.42 1.93 -4.46
CA VAL A 12 3.63 2.00 -3.61
C VAL A 12 4.53 0.79 -3.87
N ILE A 13 3.95 -0.41 -3.92
CA ILE A 13 4.69 -1.64 -4.18
C ILE A 13 5.34 -1.59 -5.56
N SER A 14 4.60 -1.22 -6.60
CA SER A 14 5.10 -1.10 -7.97
C SER A 14 6.24 -0.08 -8.08
N LYS A 15 6.01 1.15 -7.61
CA LYS A 15 7.00 2.26 -7.69
C LYS A 15 8.30 1.95 -6.93
N ARG A 16 8.24 1.25 -5.79
CA ARG A 16 9.44 0.95 -4.98
C ARG A 16 10.11 -0.36 -5.32
N SER A 17 9.35 -1.37 -5.76
CA SER A 17 9.93 -2.64 -6.19
C SER A 17 10.64 -2.54 -7.52
N ASN A 18 10.17 -1.67 -8.43
CA ASN A 18 10.70 -1.52 -9.79
C ASN A 18 10.85 -2.88 -10.51
N GLY A 19 9.85 -3.76 -10.33
CA GLY A 19 9.85 -5.12 -10.87
C GLY A 19 10.65 -6.15 -10.09
N ASN A 20 11.31 -5.78 -8.98
CA ASN A 20 12.03 -6.73 -8.14
C ASN A 20 11.07 -7.46 -7.17
N PRO A 21 10.85 -8.77 -7.31
CA PRO A 21 9.88 -9.52 -6.50
C PRO A 21 10.28 -9.62 -5.02
N MET A 22 11.58 -9.65 -4.69
CA MET A 22 12.03 -9.64 -3.29
C MET A 22 11.71 -8.32 -2.61
N VAL A 23 11.88 -7.20 -3.31
CA VAL A 23 11.54 -5.87 -2.78
C VAL A 23 10.03 -5.73 -2.61
N ALA A 24 9.24 -6.23 -3.56
CA ALA A 24 7.79 -6.26 -3.44
C ALA A 24 7.34 -7.04 -2.18
N LYS A 25 7.90 -8.22 -1.94
CA LYS A 25 7.58 -9.03 -0.75
C LYS A 25 8.01 -8.36 0.56
N ALA A 26 9.15 -7.69 0.56
CA ALA A 26 9.61 -6.91 1.70
C ALA A 26 8.67 -5.72 2.00
N LEU A 27 8.15 -5.07 0.96
CA LEU A 27 7.17 -3.98 1.11
C LEU A 27 5.83 -4.49 1.66
N GLU A 28 5.31 -5.61 1.15
CA GLU A 28 4.10 -6.26 1.71
C GLU A 28 4.26 -6.52 3.21
N THR A 29 5.40 -7.12 3.60
CA THR A 29 5.73 -7.38 5.00
C THR A 29 5.80 -6.08 5.81
N LYS A 30 6.38 -5.02 5.23
CA LYS A 30 6.47 -3.71 5.89
C LYS A 30 5.08 -3.10 6.13
N PHE A 31 4.15 -3.23 5.20
CA PHE A 31 2.76 -2.79 5.39
C PHE A 31 2.12 -3.54 6.57
N ILE A 32 2.28 -4.87 6.63
CA ILE A 32 1.73 -5.71 7.71
C ILE A 32 2.30 -5.26 9.07
N ILE A 33 3.61 -5.02 9.16
CA ILE A 33 4.25 -4.50 10.38
C ILE A 33 3.71 -3.12 10.78
N LYS A 34 3.31 -2.29 9.80
CA LYS A 34 2.66 -0.99 10.02
C LYS A 34 1.15 -1.11 10.32
N GLY A 35 0.64 -2.32 10.47
CA GLY A 35 -0.75 -2.59 10.83
C GLY A 35 -1.73 -2.52 9.66
N ILE A 36 -1.24 -2.62 8.43
CA ILE A 36 -2.07 -2.66 7.22
C ILE A 36 -1.73 -3.93 6.47
N ASN A 37 -2.66 -4.87 6.37
CA ASN A 37 -2.44 -6.07 5.58
C ASN A 37 -2.91 -5.85 4.13
N PRO A 38 -2.02 -5.83 3.12
CA PRO A 38 -2.40 -5.69 1.71
C PRO A 38 -3.43 -6.72 1.24
N GLY A 39 -3.42 -7.93 1.81
CA GLY A 39 -4.32 -9.01 1.44
C GLY A 39 -5.77 -8.80 1.85
N ASP A 40 -6.04 -7.89 2.80
CA ASP A 40 -7.40 -7.59 3.27
C ASP A 40 -8.14 -6.63 2.32
N TYR A 41 -7.43 -6.03 1.37
CA TYR A 41 -7.96 -5.02 0.46
C TYR A 41 -8.05 -5.55 -0.96
N SER A 42 -9.22 -5.34 -1.54
CA SER A 42 -9.56 -5.66 -2.93
C SER A 42 -10.10 -4.41 -3.62
N ASN A 43 -10.29 -4.50 -4.94
CA ASN A 43 -10.89 -3.41 -5.72
C ASN A 43 -12.34 -3.10 -5.29
N ASN A 44 -12.97 -3.96 -4.49
CA ASN A 44 -14.34 -3.80 -4.03
C ASN A 44 -14.42 -3.50 -2.53
N SER A 45 -13.28 -3.40 -1.85
CA SER A 45 -13.25 -3.08 -0.42
C SER A 45 -13.66 -1.61 -0.22
N GLU A 46 -14.49 -1.36 0.80
CA GLU A 46 -14.85 0.00 1.19
C GLU A 46 -13.61 0.76 1.64
N ASP A 47 -13.52 2.03 1.25
CA ASP A 47 -12.41 2.88 1.63
C ASP A 47 -12.66 3.50 2.99
N ASP A 48 -11.79 3.20 3.94
CA ASP A 48 -11.70 3.94 5.19
C ASP A 48 -10.71 5.12 5.02
N PRO A 49 -11.15 6.38 5.20
CA PRO A 49 -10.29 7.55 5.16
C PRO A 49 -9.09 7.49 6.13
N LEU A 50 -9.24 6.82 7.27
CA LEU A 50 -8.16 6.64 8.24
C LEU A 50 -7.07 5.70 7.72
N VAL A 51 -7.45 4.64 6.99
CA VAL A 51 -6.52 3.72 6.35
C VAL A 51 -5.79 4.41 5.20
N ILE A 52 -6.52 5.17 4.37
CA ILE A 52 -5.93 5.97 3.29
C ILE A 52 -4.86 6.92 3.84
N LYS A 53 -5.17 7.67 4.90
CA LYS A 53 -4.21 8.59 5.51
C LYS A 53 -2.95 7.87 6.00
N LYS A 54 -3.08 6.71 6.64
CA LYS A 54 -1.92 5.89 7.05
C LYS A 54 -1.09 5.45 5.85
N LEU A 55 -1.72 5.05 4.76
CA LEU A 55 -1.02 4.67 3.53
C LEU A 55 -0.27 5.82 2.88
N GLU A 56 -0.87 7.02 2.86
CA GLU A 56 -0.23 8.24 2.39
C GLU A 56 1.00 8.58 3.24
N ASP A 57 0.91 8.44 4.57
CA ASP A 57 2.05 8.66 5.47
C ASP A 57 3.16 7.62 5.25
N ILE A 58 2.80 6.35 5.04
CA ILE A 58 3.77 5.28 4.71
C ILE A 58 4.43 5.57 3.36
N ALA A 59 3.66 6.00 2.34
CA ALA A 59 4.19 6.36 1.02
C ALA A 59 5.18 7.53 1.11
N LYS A 60 4.85 8.58 1.87
CA LYS A 60 5.77 9.70 2.15
C LYS A 60 7.05 9.24 2.84
N GLN A 61 6.95 8.38 3.86
CA GLN A 61 8.12 7.80 4.54
C GLN A 61 8.99 6.95 3.61
N LEU A 62 8.41 6.36 2.58
CA LEU A 62 9.10 5.58 1.56
C LEU A 62 9.62 6.43 0.40
N GLY A 63 9.38 7.75 0.40
CA GLY A 63 9.75 8.65 -0.70
C GLY A 63 8.96 8.40 -1.98
N VAL A 64 7.74 7.86 -1.88
CA VAL A 64 6.85 7.59 -3.01
C VAL A 64 5.82 8.69 -3.13
N SER A 65 5.74 9.30 -4.31
CA SER A 65 4.62 10.16 -4.67
C SER A 65 3.47 9.28 -5.16
N LEU A 66 2.30 9.39 -4.54
CA LEU A 66 1.11 8.60 -4.89
C LEU A 66 0.47 9.15 -6.16
#